data_AF-A0A8C9GLK3-F1
#
_entry.id   AF-A0A8C9GLK3-F1
#
_cell.length_a   1.000
_cell.length_b   1.000
_cell.length_c   1.000
_cell.angle_alpha   90.00
_cell.angle_beta   90.00
_cell.angle_gamma   90.00
#
_symmetry.space_group_name_H-M   'P 1'
#
loop_
_entity.id
_entity.type
_entity.pdbx_description
1 polymer ?
#
loop_
_entity_poly.entity_id
_entity_poly.type
_entity_poly.pdbx_seq_one_letter_code
_entity_poly.pdbx_strand_id
1 'polypeptide(L)'
;MAPWALLSPGVLVRTGHTVLTWGITLVLFLHDTELRQWEEQGELLLPLTFLLLVLGSLLLYLAVSLMDPGYVNVQPQPQEELKEEQTAMVPPAIPLRRCRYCLVLQPLRARHCRECRRCVRRYDHHCPWMENCVGERNHPLFVVYLALQLVVLLWGLYLAWSGLQFFQPWGLWLRSSGLLFATFLLLSLFSLVASLLLASHLYLVASNTTTWEFISSHRIAYLRQRPGNPFDRGLTRNLAHFFCGWPSGSWETLWAEEEEEEGSSPAV
;
A
#
# COMPACT_ATOMS: atom_id res chain seq x y z
N MET A 1 -3.28 -29.94 9.68
CA MET A 1 -3.86 -28.77 8.98
C MET A 1 -4.81 -29.28 7.92
N ALA A 2 -6.04 -28.77 7.86
CA ALA A 2 -7.01 -29.27 6.88
C ALA A 2 -6.62 -28.81 5.46
N PRO A 3 -6.73 -29.65 4.43
CA PRO A 3 -6.25 -29.34 3.07
C PRO A 3 -6.92 -28.10 2.45
N TRP A 4 -8.12 -27.73 2.90
CA TRP A 4 -8.82 -26.53 2.44
C TRP A 4 -8.19 -25.21 2.95
N ALA A 5 -7.39 -25.24 4.02
CA ALA A 5 -6.69 -24.03 4.49
C ALA A 5 -5.64 -23.53 3.47
N LEU A 6 -5.10 -24.43 2.65
CA LEU A 6 -4.18 -24.12 1.55
C LEU A 6 -4.88 -23.44 0.35
N LEU A 7 -6.21 -23.50 0.30
CA LEU A 7 -7.03 -22.90 -0.77
C LEU A 7 -7.67 -21.57 -0.35
N SER A 8 -7.27 -20.99 0.78
CA SER A 8 -7.75 -19.65 1.13
C SER A 8 -7.28 -18.62 0.09
N PRO A 9 -8.11 -17.61 -0.27
CA PRO A 9 -7.75 -16.61 -1.27
C PRO A 9 -6.40 -15.95 -1.01
N GLY A 10 -6.12 -15.62 0.25
CA GLY A 10 -4.84 -15.03 0.64
C GLY A 10 -3.63 -15.96 0.46
N VAL A 11 -3.77 -17.28 0.63
CA VAL A 11 -2.67 -18.22 0.32
C VAL A 11 -2.46 -18.26 -1.19
N LEU A 12 -3.53 -18.38 -1.97
CA LEU A 12 -3.45 -18.42 -3.44
C LEU A 12 -2.80 -17.18 -4.03
N VAL A 13 -3.19 -15.98 -3.58
CA VAL A 13 -2.64 -14.72 -4.07
C VAL A 13 -1.14 -14.61 -3.74
N ARG A 14 -0.74 -14.94 -2.51
CA ARG A 14 0.68 -14.87 -2.09
C ARG A 14 1.55 -15.92 -2.78
N THR A 15 1.04 -17.14 -2.93
CA THR A 15 1.73 -18.21 -3.67
C THR A 15 1.85 -17.84 -5.15
N GLY A 16 0.77 -17.34 -5.76
CA GLY A 16 0.78 -16.88 -7.15
C GLY A 16 1.80 -15.78 -7.39
N HIS A 17 1.84 -14.75 -6.54
CA HIS A 17 2.85 -13.70 -6.60
C HIS A 17 4.28 -14.26 -6.46
N THR A 18 4.51 -15.14 -5.49
CA THR A 18 5.82 -15.77 -5.27
C THR A 18 6.29 -16.57 -6.48
N VAL A 19 5.42 -17.42 -7.02
CA VAL A 19 5.71 -18.26 -8.20
C VAL A 19 5.97 -17.39 -9.42
N LEU A 20 5.17 -16.35 -9.62
CA LEU A 20 5.35 -15.43 -10.75
C LEU A 20 6.69 -14.69 -10.67
N THR A 21 7.04 -14.16 -9.49
CA THR A 21 8.30 -13.44 -9.27
C THR A 21 9.51 -14.32 -9.57
N TRP A 22 9.58 -15.52 -8.98
CA TRP A 22 10.69 -16.44 -9.25
C TRP A 22 10.68 -17.02 -10.66
N GLY A 23 9.49 -17.22 -11.25
CA GLY A 23 9.35 -17.64 -12.64
C GLY A 23 9.91 -16.62 -13.62
N ILE A 24 9.61 -15.33 -13.44
CA ILE A 24 10.18 -14.25 -14.25
C ILE A 24 11.70 -14.19 -14.06
N THR A 25 12.19 -14.22 -12.81
CA THR A 25 13.64 -14.23 -12.53
C THR A 25 14.33 -15.40 -13.23
N LEU A 26 13.75 -16.60 -13.19
CA LEU A 26 14.28 -17.77 -13.88
C LEU A 26 14.33 -17.57 -15.40
N VAL A 27 13.28 -17.02 -16.01
CA VAL A 27 13.26 -16.72 -17.46
C VAL A 27 14.39 -15.77 -17.85
N LEU A 28 14.71 -14.77 -17.01
CA LEU A 28 15.82 -13.85 -17.28
C LEU A 28 17.19 -14.56 -17.26
N PHE A 29 17.38 -15.56 -16.38
CA PHE A 29 18.61 -16.37 -16.35
C PHE A 29 18.68 -17.44 -17.46
N LEU A 30 17.53 -17.94 -17.93
CA LEU A 30 17.49 -18.99 -18.97
C LEU A 30 17.67 -18.45 -20.39
N HIS A 31 17.62 -17.15 -20.58
CA HIS A 31 17.82 -16.49 -21.87
C HIS A 31 19.10 -15.67 -21.88
N ASP A 32 19.58 -15.36 -23.10
CA ASP A 32 20.80 -14.58 -23.35
C ASP A 32 20.59 -13.08 -23.04
N THR A 33 20.22 -12.79 -21.80
CA THR A 33 20.14 -11.43 -21.24
C THR A 33 21.48 -11.02 -20.67
N GLU A 34 21.70 -9.73 -20.46
CA GLU A 34 22.90 -9.25 -19.75
C GLU A 34 23.08 -9.89 -18.36
N LEU A 35 21.97 -10.21 -17.67
CA LEU A 35 22.01 -10.90 -16.38
C LEU A 35 22.72 -12.27 -16.49
N ARG A 36 22.40 -13.01 -17.55
CA ARG A 36 23.01 -14.31 -17.85
C ARG A 36 24.45 -14.14 -18.31
N GLN A 37 24.73 -13.14 -19.14
CA GLN A 37 26.09 -12.87 -19.61
C GLN A 37 27.04 -12.51 -18.46
N TRP A 38 26.60 -11.69 -17.50
CA TRP A 38 27.38 -11.38 -16.30
C TRP A 38 27.65 -12.63 -15.45
N GLU A 39 26.67 -13.53 -15.31
CA GLU A 39 26.86 -14.82 -14.64
C GLU A 39 27.95 -15.66 -15.34
N GLU A 40 27.86 -15.81 -16.66
CA GLU A 40 28.79 -16.63 -17.45
C GLU A 40 30.21 -16.05 -17.49
N GLN A 41 30.34 -14.72 -17.41
CA GLN A 41 31.62 -14.01 -17.33
C GLN A 41 32.23 -14.01 -15.91
N GLY A 42 31.49 -14.46 -14.90
CA GLY A 42 31.91 -14.45 -13.50
C GLY A 42 31.74 -13.10 -12.79
N GLU A 43 31.05 -12.13 -13.39
CA GLU A 43 30.72 -10.83 -12.80
C GLU A 43 29.51 -10.92 -11.86
N LEU A 44 29.70 -11.56 -10.71
CA LEU A 44 28.58 -11.91 -9.81
C LEU A 44 27.93 -10.74 -9.06
N LEU A 45 28.54 -9.55 -9.03
CA LEU A 45 28.01 -8.42 -8.25
C LEU A 45 26.61 -8.00 -8.70
N LEU A 46 26.42 -7.81 -10.02
CA LEU A 46 25.13 -7.36 -10.57
C LEU A 46 24.04 -8.44 -10.46
N PRO A 47 24.28 -9.72 -10.82
CA PRO A 47 23.31 -10.79 -10.61
C PRO A 47 22.91 -10.97 -9.14
N LEU A 48 23.87 -10.94 -8.20
CA LEU A 48 23.56 -11.04 -6.78
C LEU A 48 22.77 -9.83 -6.28
N THR A 49 23.10 -8.63 -6.75
CA THR A 49 22.34 -7.42 -6.40
C THR A 49 20.89 -7.53 -6.89
N PHE A 50 20.69 -7.94 -8.14
CA PHE A 50 19.34 -8.15 -8.69
C PHE A 50 18.55 -9.20 -7.89
N LEU A 51 19.16 -10.35 -7.58
CA LEU A 51 18.54 -11.40 -6.75
C LEU A 51 18.19 -10.91 -5.34
N LEU A 52 19.06 -10.12 -4.71
CA LEU A 52 18.80 -9.52 -3.40
C LEU A 52 17.65 -8.51 -3.43
N LEU A 53 17.53 -7.70 -4.49
CA LEU A 53 16.40 -6.79 -4.66
C LEU A 53 15.09 -7.54 -4.90
N VAL A 54 15.10 -8.60 -5.72
CA VAL A 54 13.95 -9.49 -5.94
C VAL A 54 13.51 -10.13 -4.62
N LEU A 55 14.45 -10.68 -3.86
CA LEU A 55 14.18 -11.28 -2.55
C LEU A 55 13.64 -10.22 -1.57
N GLY A 56 14.27 -9.06 -1.49
CA GLY A 56 13.84 -7.96 -0.62
C GLY A 56 12.43 -7.48 -0.95
N SER A 57 12.11 -7.36 -2.25
CA SER A 57 10.76 -7.01 -2.74
C SER A 57 9.73 -8.06 -2.33
N LEU A 58 10.05 -9.36 -2.50
CA LEU A 58 9.19 -10.46 -2.07
C LEU A 58 8.98 -10.49 -0.55
N LEU A 59 10.03 -10.26 0.23
CA LEU A 59 9.94 -10.22 1.69
C LEU A 59 9.08 -9.04 2.17
N LEU A 60 9.21 -7.86 1.55
CA LEU A 60 8.34 -6.72 1.82
C LEU A 60 6.88 -6.99 1.43
N TYR A 61 6.64 -7.59 0.27
CA TYR A 61 5.30 -8.03 -0.14
C TYR A 61 4.68 -8.97 0.91
N LEU A 62 5.41 -10.00 1.32
CA LEU A 62 4.95 -10.96 2.32
C LEU A 62 4.70 -10.28 3.67
N ALA A 63 5.61 -9.40 4.11
CA ALA A 63 5.46 -8.64 5.33
C ALA A 63 4.17 -7.81 5.31
N VAL A 64 3.97 -6.96 4.29
CA VAL A 64 2.78 -6.09 4.19
C VAL A 64 1.49 -6.90 4.06
N SER A 65 1.51 -7.98 3.27
CA SER A 65 0.33 -8.83 3.07
C SER A 65 -0.08 -9.62 4.31
N LEU A 66 0.83 -9.87 5.25
CA LEU A 66 0.58 -10.62 6.49
C LEU A 66 0.44 -9.72 7.72
N MET A 67 0.86 -8.46 7.62
CA MET A 67 0.84 -7.51 8.73
C MET A 67 -0.60 -7.11 9.12
N ASP A 68 -0.83 -6.94 10.42
CA ASP A 68 -2.05 -6.27 10.91
C ASP A 68 -2.08 -4.82 10.41
N PRO A 69 -3.06 -4.42 9.59
CA PRO A 69 -3.14 -3.06 9.05
C PRO A 69 -3.50 -2.01 10.11
N GLY A 70 -3.81 -2.43 11.33
CA GLY A 70 -4.28 -1.56 12.41
C GLY A 70 -5.75 -1.81 12.72
N TYR A 71 -6.15 -3.07 12.90
CA TYR A 71 -7.51 -3.38 13.30
C TYR A 71 -7.89 -2.68 14.61
N VAL A 72 -9.11 -2.15 14.65
CA VAL A 72 -9.69 -1.53 15.84
C VAL A 72 -10.09 -2.66 16.80
N ASN A 73 -9.44 -2.69 17.96
CA ASN A 73 -9.77 -3.66 19.01
C ASN A 73 -11.15 -3.33 19.58
N VAL A 74 -11.96 -4.36 19.81
CA VAL A 74 -13.19 -4.25 20.60
C VAL A 74 -12.76 -4.09 22.05
N GLN A 75 -12.58 -2.86 22.52
CA GLN A 75 -12.61 -2.65 23.96
C GLN A 75 -14.06 -2.83 24.41
N PRO A 76 -14.34 -3.69 25.40
CA PRO A 76 -15.62 -3.64 26.09
C PRO A 76 -15.66 -2.30 26.82
N GLN A 77 -16.28 -1.28 26.21
CA GLN A 77 -16.70 -0.13 27.00
C GLN A 77 -17.79 -0.65 27.95
N PRO A 78 -17.64 -0.45 29.28
CA PRO A 78 -18.80 -0.45 30.16
C PRO A 78 -19.83 0.49 29.53
N GLN A 79 -21.11 0.14 29.59
CA GLN A 79 -22.17 1.10 29.33
C GLN A 79 -22.03 2.23 30.35
N GLU A 80 -21.15 3.20 30.10
CA GLU A 80 -21.30 4.51 30.71
C GLU A 80 -22.50 5.13 30.02
N GLU A 81 -23.63 4.99 30.71
CA GLU A 81 -24.82 5.80 30.55
C GLU A 81 -24.40 7.23 30.21
N LEU A 82 -25.06 7.79 29.18
CA LEU A 82 -25.05 9.22 28.94
C LEU A 82 -25.51 9.93 30.23
N LYS A 83 -24.58 10.32 31.09
CA LYS A 83 -24.78 11.44 32.00
C LYS A 83 -24.41 12.69 31.24
N GLU A 84 -25.42 13.26 30.61
CA GLU A 84 -25.52 14.70 30.43
C GLU A 84 -25.25 15.35 31.79
N GLU A 85 -24.04 15.86 32.01
CA GLU A 85 -23.70 16.98 32.89
C GLU A 85 -22.18 16.99 33.11
N GLN A 86 -21.49 17.85 32.35
CA GLN A 86 -20.63 18.90 32.90
C GLN A 86 -19.85 19.58 31.78
N THR A 87 -20.34 20.77 31.45
CA THR A 87 -19.76 21.76 30.56
C THR A 87 -18.42 22.24 31.11
N ALA A 88 -17.33 21.87 30.44
CA ALA A 88 -16.07 22.61 30.49
C ALA A 88 -15.37 22.41 29.13
N MET A 89 -15.38 23.46 28.30
CA MET A 89 -14.55 23.64 27.09
C MET A 89 -14.12 22.35 26.39
N VAL A 90 -15.07 21.63 25.79
CA VAL A 90 -14.75 20.57 24.85
C VAL A 90 -14.93 21.17 23.45
N PRO A 91 -13.90 21.17 22.56
CA PRO A 91 -14.08 21.56 21.16
C PRO A 91 -15.23 20.74 20.57
N PRO A 92 -15.99 21.24 19.57
CA PRO A 92 -17.19 20.57 19.08
C PRO A 92 -16.89 19.10 18.79
N ALA A 93 -17.40 18.21 19.65
CA ALA A 93 -17.01 16.81 19.63
C ALA A 93 -17.31 16.23 18.25
N ILE A 94 -16.26 15.81 17.52
CA ILE A 94 -16.41 15.18 16.21
C ILE A 94 -17.40 14.03 16.40
N PRO A 95 -18.53 13.99 15.66
CA PRO A 95 -19.51 12.93 15.83
C PRO A 95 -18.92 11.60 15.34
N LEU A 96 -18.28 10.87 16.24
CA LEU A 96 -17.68 9.57 15.96
C LEU A 96 -18.80 8.59 15.61
N ARG A 97 -18.58 7.83 14.53
CA ARG A 97 -19.57 6.88 14.03
C ARG A 97 -19.43 5.54 14.73
N ARG A 98 -20.52 4.98 15.23
CA ARG A 98 -20.54 3.58 15.65
C ARG A 98 -20.65 2.63 14.46
N CYS A 99 -19.76 1.66 14.38
CA CYS A 99 -19.82 0.61 13.36
C CYS A 99 -20.97 -0.35 13.68
N ARG A 100 -21.89 -0.57 12.73
CA ARG A 100 -23.02 -1.50 12.91
C ARG A 100 -22.61 -2.98 12.93
N TYR A 101 -21.46 -3.32 12.36
CA TYR A 101 -20.98 -4.71 12.26
C TYR A 101 -20.06 -5.08 13.42
N CYS A 102 -19.07 -4.22 13.72
CA CYS A 102 -18.11 -4.47 14.79
C CYS A 102 -18.60 -3.97 16.17
N LEU A 103 -19.68 -3.19 16.21
CA LEU A 103 -20.25 -2.57 17.41
C LEU A 103 -19.32 -1.64 18.20
N VAL A 104 -18.16 -1.30 17.63
CA VAL A 104 -17.19 -0.33 18.16
C VAL A 104 -17.51 1.09 17.72
N LEU A 105 -17.17 2.07 18.57
CA LEU A 105 -17.04 3.46 18.14
C LEU A 105 -15.80 3.56 17.23
N GLN A 106 -15.99 4.00 15.99
CA GLN A 106 -14.90 4.08 15.03
C GLN A 106 -14.03 5.30 15.37
N PRO A 107 -12.72 5.13 15.61
CA PRO A 107 -11.79 6.26 15.66
C PRO A 107 -11.86 7.09 14.38
N LEU A 108 -11.42 8.35 14.44
CA LEU A 108 -11.35 9.22 13.28
C LEU A 108 -10.52 8.54 12.17
N ARG A 109 -10.95 8.71 10.92
CA ARG A 109 -10.39 8.05 9.72
C ARG A 109 -10.46 6.50 9.71
N ALA A 110 -11.08 5.85 10.69
CA ALA A 110 -11.26 4.40 10.69
C ALA A 110 -12.50 3.97 9.88
N ARG A 111 -12.42 2.84 9.18
CA ARG A 111 -13.54 2.29 8.37
C ARG A 111 -13.66 0.78 8.52
N HIS A 112 -14.90 0.28 8.52
CA HIS A 112 -15.18 -1.15 8.40
C HIS A 112 -14.89 -1.64 6.97
N CYS A 113 -13.95 -2.57 6.83
CA CYS A 113 -13.74 -3.32 5.60
C CYS A 113 -14.66 -4.55 5.58
N ARG A 114 -15.46 -4.70 4.52
CA ARG A 114 -16.37 -5.85 4.38
C ARG A 114 -15.61 -7.16 4.13
N GLU A 115 -14.53 -7.11 3.35
CA GLU A 115 -13.70 -8.28 3.04
C GLU A 115 -12.99 -8.79 4.29
N CYS A 116 -12.29 -7.91 5.02
CA CYS A 116 -11.62 -8.27 6.28
C CYS A 116 -12.58 -8.42 7.48
N ARG A 117 -13.85 -8.01 7.34
CA ARG A 117 -14.90 -8.02 8.38
C ARG A 117 -14.50 -7.33 9.69
N ARG A 118 -13.64 -6.31 9.59
CA ARG A 118 -13.09 -5.59 10.75
C ARG A 118 -12.97 -4.10 10.43
N CYS A 119 -13.05 -3.28 11.47
CA CYS A 119 -12.68 -1.87 11.39
C CYS A 119 -11.15 -1.74 11.36
N VAL A 120 -10.64 -0.89 10.47
CA VAL A 120 -9.21 -0.62 10.28
C VAL A 120 -8.97 0.86 10.55
N ARG A 121 -7.97 1.20 11.38
CA ARG A 121 -7.54 2.58 11.64
C ARG A 121 -6.90 3.19 10.39
N ARG A 122 -7.15 4.49 10.17
CA ARG A 122 -6.71 5.23 8.98
C ARG A 122 -6.82 4.38 7.71
N TYR A 123 -8.04 3.91 7.46
CA TYR A 123 -8.31 2.96 6.38
C TYR A 123 -7.98 3.60 5.03
N ASP A 124 -7.11 2.98 4.26
CA ASP A 124 -6.82 3.40 2.90
C ASP A 124 -7.68 2.65 1.89
N HIS A 125 -7.43 1.34 1.76
CA HIS A 125 -8.19 0.45 0.90
C HIS A 125 -8.05 -1.01 1.35
N HIS A 126 -8.87 -1.88 0.77
CA HIS A 126 -8.62 -3.32 0.76
C HIS A 126 -7.92 -3.67 -0.54
N CYS A 127 -6.75 -4.29 -0.47
CA CYS A 127 -5.92 -4.60 -1.63
C CYS A 127 -6.10 -6.07 -2.03
N PRO A 128 -6.76 -6.36 -3.17
CA PRO A 128 -6.91 -7.75 -3.64
C PRO A 128 -5.58 -8.42 -3.95
N TRP A 129 -4.56 -7.66 -4.34
CA TRP A 129 -3.21 -8.17 -4.64
C TRP A 129 -2.45 -8.66 -3.41
N MET A 130 -2.92 -8.30 -2.22
CA MET A 130 -2.35 -8.73 -0.94
C MET A 130 -3.32 -9.57 -0.12
N GLU A 131 -4.60 -9.62 -0.51
CA GLU A 131 -5.69 -10.16 0.30
C GLU A 131 -5.64 -9.63 1.74
N ASN A 132 -5.37 -8.32 1.86
CA ASN A 132 -5.24 -7.62 3.13
C ASN A 132 -5.64 -6.14 2.97
N CYS A 133 -6.00 -5.50 4.07
CA CYS A 133 -6.18 -4.06 4.08
C CYS A 133 -4.83 -3.33 4.10
N VAL A 134 -4.83 -2.13 3.53
CA VAL A 134 -3.80 -1.12 3.75
C VAL A 134 -4.41 -0.09 4.71
N GLY A 135 -3.75 0.14 5.83
CA GLY A 135 -4.22 1.01 6.91
C GLY A 135 -3.06 1.54 7.73
N GLU A 136 -3.38 2.18 8.85
CA GLU A 136 -2.42 2.93 9.68
C GLU A 136 -1.06 2.24 9.89
N ARG A 137 -1.05 0.95 10.21
CA ARG A 137 0.17 0.25 10.63
C ARG A 137 1.04 -0.26 9.48
N ASN A 138 0.46 -0.56 8.32
CA ASN A 138 1.20 -1.15 7.20
C ASN A 138 1.30 -0.23 5.98
N HIS A 139 0.62 0.92 5.95
CA HIS A 139 0.63 1.85 4.82
C HIS A 139 2.03 2.38 4.46
N PRO A 140 2.92 2.73 5.42
CA PRO A 140 4.29 3.15 5.07
C PRO A 140 5.08 2.05 4.36
N LEU A 141 5.02 0.83 4.88
CA LEU A 141 5.67 -0.34 4.28
C LEU A 141 5.08 -0.70 2.91
N PHE A 142 3.76 -0.50 2.72
CA PHE A 142 3.12 -0.65 1.42
C PHE A 142 3.73 0.29 0.36
N VAL A 143 3.96 1.56 0.70
CA VAL A 143 4.56 2.53 -0.23
C VAL A 143 6.04 2.19 -0.51
N VAL A 144 6.80 1.77 0.51
CA VAL A 144 8.19 1.29 0.34
C VAL A 144 8.24 0.05 -0.55
N TYR A 145 7.32 -0.90 -0.35
CA TYR A 145 7.17 -2.06 -1.21
C TYR A 145 6.90 -1.66 -2.66
N LEU A 146 5.95 -0.75 -2.92
CA LEU A 146 5.68 -0.28 -4.29
C LEU A 146 6.90 0.36 -4.95
N ALA A 147 7.68 1.16 -4.20
CA ALA A 147 8.90 1.76 -4.70
C ALA A 147 9.97 0.72 -5.06
N LEU A 148 10.25 -0.23 -4.16
CA LEU A 148 11.21 -1.31 -4.43
C LEU A 148 10.73 -2.22 -5.58
N GLN A 149 9.44 -2.54 -5.60
CA GLN A 149 8.83 -3.34 -6.66
C GLN A 149 9.00 -2.66 -8.02
N LEU A 150 8.83 -1.34 -8.10
CA LEU A 150 9.05 -0.59 -9.34
C LEU A 150 10.52 -0.66 -9.78
N VAL A 151 11.47 -0.52 -8.86
CA VAL A 151 12.92 -0.67 -9.18
C VAL A 151 13.21 -2.06 -9.76
N VAL A 152 12.70 -3.12 -9.12
CA VAL A 152 12.88 -4.50 -9.61
C VAL A 152 12.22 -4.69 -10.98
N LEU A 153 11.02 -4.15 -11.19
CA LEU A 153 10.31 -4.26 -12.48
C LEU A 153 11.04 -3.53 -13.60
N LEU A 154 11.54 -2.31 -13.36
CA LEU A 154 12.27 -1.53 -14.36
C LEU A 154 13.63 -2.17 -14.70
N TRP A 155 14.34 -2.70 -13.71
CA TRP A 155 15.59 -3.43 -13.97
C TRP A 155 15.32 -4.74 -14.70
N GLY A 156 14.30 -5.50 -14.28
CA GLY A 156 13.87 -6.70 -15.00
C GLY A 156 13.45 -6.42 -16.43
N LEU A 157 12.76 -5.29 -16.68
CA LEU A 157 12.35 -4.86 -18.01
C LEU A 157 13.55 -4.56 -18.91
N TYR A 158 14.55 -3.87 -18.37
CA TYR A 158 15.83 -3.63 -19.04
C TYR A 158 16.54 -4.95 -19.38
N LEU A 159 16.63 -5.88 -18.43
CA LEU A 159 17.26 -7.18 -18.64
C LEU A 159 16.52 -7.99 -19.70
N ALA A 160 15.18 -8.00 -19.66
CA ALA A 160 14.38 -8.67 -20.68
C ALA A 160 14.64 -8.08 -22.06
N TRP A 161 14.68 -6.74 -22.17
CA TRP A 161 15.00 -6.04 -23.41
C TRP A 161 16.39 -6.40 -23.95
N SER A 162 17.40 -6.48 -23.09
CA SER A 162 18.78 -6.78 -23.48
C SER A 162 18.94 -8.12 -24.20
N GLY A 163 18.12 -9.11 -23.86
CA GLY A 163 18.15 -10.43 -24.51
C GLY A 163 17.19 -10.59 -25.70
N LEU A 164 16.40 -9.58 -26.05
CA LEU A 164 15.50 -9.66 -27.19
C LEU A 164 16.26 -9.53 -28.51
N GLN A 165 16.30 -10.62 -29.25
CA GLN A 165 16.81 -10.68 -30.62
C GLN A 165 15.64 -10.79 -31.61
N PHE A 166 15.65 -10.02 -32.69
CA PHE A 166 14.63 -10.06 -33.75
C PHE A 166 15.22 -10.56 -35.06
N PHE A 167 14.71 -11.69 -35.56
CA PHE A 167 15.22 -12.32 -36.79
C PHE A 167 14.14 -13.09 -37.54
N GLN A 168 14.42 -13.42 -38.80
CA GLN A 168 13.57 -14.25 -39.66
C GLN A 168 14.16 -15.67 -39.81
N PRO A 169 13.35 -16.70 -40.05
CA PRO A 169 11.88 -16.71 -40.12
C PRO A 169 11.21 -16.60 -38.73
N TRP A 170 10.03 -16.00 -38.68
CA TRP A 170 9.29 -15.73 -37.43
C TRP A 170 9.02 -16.98 -36.57
N GLY A 171 8.86 -18.16 -37.16
CA GLY A 171 8.60 -19.40 -36.41
C GLY A 171 9.80 -19.83 -35.54
N LEU A 172 11.03 -19.64 -36.03
CA LEU A 172 12.24 -19.91 -35.25
C LEU A 172 12.41 -18.87 -34.15
N TRP A 173 12.18 -17.60 -34.47
CA TRP A 173 12.19 -16.50 -33.50
C TRP A 173 11.20 -16.73 -32.35
N LEU A 174 9.97 -17.14 -32.66
CA LEU A 174 8.95 -17.37 -31.64
C LEU A 174 9.36 -18.51 -30.69
N ARG A 175 10.02 -19.54 -31.21
CA ARG A 175 10.50 -20.67 -30.42
C ARG A 175 11.67 -20.30 -29.50
N SER A 176 12.57 -19.40 -29.93
CA SER A 176 13.72 -18.98 -29.13
C SER A 176 13.41 -17.85 -28.16
N SER A 177 12.67 -16.84 -28.64
CA SER A 177 12.53 -15.53 -27.99
C SER A 177 11.11 -15.25 -27.51
N GLY A 178 10.13 -16.09 -27.87
CA GLY A 178 8.72 -15.85 -27.56
C GLY A 178 8.43 -15.77 -26.06
N LEU A 179 9.07 -16.61 -25.25
CA LEU A 179 8.92 -16.59 -23.78
C LEU A 179 9.52 -15.31 -23.16
N LEU A 180 10.72 -14.92 -23.59
CA LEU A 180 11.34 -13.66 -23.16
C LEU A 180 10.51 -12.45 -23.59
N PHE A 181 9.97 -12.47 -24.81
CA PHE A 181 9.11 -11.40 -25.32
C PHE A 181 7.80 -11.30 -24.54
N ALA A 182 7.15 -12.41 -24.22
CA ALA A 182 5.98 -12.43 -23.34
C ALA A 182 6.31 -11.88 -21.93
N THR A 183 7.49 -12.22 -21.41
CA THR A 183 7.99 -11.72 -20.12
C THR A 183 8.24 -10.20 -20.17
N PHE A 184 8.84 -9.70 -21.26
CA PHE A 184 9.03 -8.27 -21.50
C PHE A 184 7.69 -7.50 -21.53
N LEU A 185 6.68 -8.03 -22.22
CA LEU A 185 5.35 -7.42 -22.27
C LEU A 185 4.67 -7.40 -20.89
N LEU A 186 4.79 -8.50 -20.13
CA LEU A 186 4.26 -8.60 -18.77
C LEU A 186 4.94 -7.60 -17.83
N LEU A 187 6.27 -7.51 -17.87
CA LEU A 187 7.06 -6.56 -17.09
C LEU A 187 6.73 -5.11 -17.47
N SER A 188 6.49 -4.82 -18.75
CA SER A 188 6.06 -3.49 -19.22
C SER A 188 4.72 -3.10 -18.61
N LEU A 189 3.74 -4.00 -18.65
CA LEU A 189 2.42 -3.78 -18.06
C LEU A 189 2.50 -3.54 -16.56
N PHE A 190 3.23 -4.39 -15.82
CA PHE A 190 3.37 -4.22 -14.38
C PHE A 190 4.17 -2.98 -14.00
N SER A 191 5.19 -2.61 -14.78
CA SER A 191 5.94 -1.37 -14.57
C SER A 191 5.04 -0.14 -14.72
N LEU A 192 4.16 -0.11 -15.73
CA LEU A 192 3.20 0.97 -15.93
C LEU A 192 2.21 1.07 -14.76
N VAL A 193 1.60 -0.05 -14.38
CA VAL A 193 0.63 -0.08 -13.28
C VAL A 193 1.30 0.31 -11.95
N ALA A 194 2.48 -0.23 -11.65
CA ALA A 194 3.23 0.08 -10.42
C ALA A 194 3.65 1.56 -10.38
N SER A 195 4.05 2.15 -11.51
CA SER A 195 4.39 3.57 -11.60
C SER A 195 3.19 4.46 -11.30
N LEU A 196 2.03 4.18 -11.90
CA LEU A 196 0.79 4.94 -11.68
C LEU A 196 0.29 4.81 -10.24
N LEU A 197 0.36 3.61 -9.67
CA LEU A 197 0.01 3.37 -8.26
C LEU A 197 0.97 4.10 -7.32
N LEU A 198 2.29 4.02 -7.55
CA LEU A 198 3.25 4.71 -6.70
C LEU A 198 3.07 6.23 -6.78
N ALA A 199 2.89 6.79 -7.98
CA ALA A 199 2.67 8.22 -8.17
C ALA A 199 1.40 8.70 -7.44
N SER A 200 0.29 7.96 -7.55
CA SER A 200 -0.96 8.33 -6.87
C SER A 200 -0.83 8.24 -5.35
N HIS A 201 -0.21 7.18 -4.81
CA HIS A 201 0.02 7.05 -3.38
C HIS A 201 0.99 8.11 -2.84
N LEU A 202 2.04 8.47 -3.58
CA LEU A 202 2.95 9.55 -3.19
C LEU A 202 2.23 10.91 -3.13
N TYR A 203 1.35 11.19 -4.10
CA TYR A 203 0.49 12.38 -4.06
C TYR A 203 -0.42 12.38 -2.82
N LEU A 204 -1.10 11.27 -2.56
CA LEU A 204 -1.98 11.13 -1.40
C LEU A 204 -1.24 11.26 -0.06
N VAL A 205 -0.06 10.67 0.06
CA VAL A 205 0.82 10.82 1.23
C VAL A 205 1.27 12.26 1.38
N ALA A 206 1.69 12.92 0.30
CA ALA A 206 2.12 14.31 0.29
C ALA A 206 1.02 15.26 0.77
N SER A 207 -0.25 14.92 0.52
CA SER A 207 -1.41 15.68 0.99
C SER A 207 -2.04 15.12 2.28
N ASN A 208 -1.46 14.11 2.95
CA ASN A 208 -2.05 13.39 4.10
C ASN A 208 -3.51 12.95 3.92
N THR A 209 -3.85 12.51 2.71
CA THR A 209 -5.17 12.00 2.34
C THR A 209 -5.08 10.50 2.11
N THR A 210 -6.03 9.71 2.60
CA THR A 210 -6.15 8.29 2.21
C THR A 210 -6.90 8.14 0.88
N THR A 211 -6.67 7.03 0.17
CA THR A 211 -7.43 6.69 -1.05
C THR A 211 -8.94 6.73 -0.81
N TRP A 212 -9.39 6.24 0.35
CA TRP A 212 -10.80 6.31 0.74
C TRP A 212 -11.31 7.75 0.89
N GLU A 213 -10.56 8.61 1.57
CA GLU A 213 -10.92 10.02 1.74
C GLU A 213 -10.97 10.75 0.40
N PHE A 214 -10.01 10.49 -0.49
CA PHE A 214 -9.97 11.07 -1.83
C PHE A 214 -11.20 10.67 -2.67
N ILE A 215 -11.52 9.38 -2.72
CA ILE A 215 -12.61 8.85 -3.56
C ILE A 215 -14.00 9.16 -2.97
N SER A 216 -14.11 9.17 -1.64
CA SER A 216 -15.41 9.19 -0.94
C SER A 216 -15.58 10.36 0.02
N SER A 217 -14.89 11.47 -0.23
CA SER A 217 -15.00 12.73 0.52
C SER A 217 -16.47 13.13 0.79
N HIS A 218 -17.33 13.05 -0.23
CA HIS A 218 -18.76 13.34 -0.14
C HIS A 218 -19.56 12.44 0.83
N ARG A 219 -19.01 11.30 1.24
CA ARG A 219 -19.64 10.35 2.19
C ARG A 219 -19.11 10.48 3.62
N ILE A 220 -18.07 11.30 3.81
CA ILE A 220 -17.33 11.41 5.06
C ILE A 220 -17.76 12.70 5.75
N ALA A 221 -18.37 12.57 6.93
CA ALA A 221 -18.99 13.71 7.63
C ALA A 221 -18.00 14.85 7.89
N TYR A 222 -16.80 14.53 8.40
CA TYR A 222 -15.79 15.54 8.72
C TYR A 222 -15.21 16.25 7.49
N LEU A 223 -15.14 15.58 6.32
CA LEU A 223 -14.70 16.22 5.06
C LEU A 223 -15.82 17.03 4.38
N ARG A 224 -17.09 16.72 4.68
CA ARG A 224 -18.21 17.50 4.15
C ARG A 224 -18.42 18.82 4.88
N GLN A 225 -18.08 18.86 6.16
CA GLN A 225 -18.34 20.01 7.03
C GLN A 225 -17.33 21.15 6.81
N ARG A 226 -16.19 20.88 6.17
CA ARG A 226 -15.10 21.85 5.99
C ARG A 226 -14.62 21.92 4.54
N PRO A 227 -14.30 23.13 4.03
CA PRO A 227 -13.57 23.26 2.77
C PRO A 227 -12.08 22.95 3.00
N GLY A 228 -11.57 21.85 2.43
CA GLY A 228 -10.13 21.52 2.45
C GLY A 228 -9.79 20.23 3.21
N ASN A 229 -8.49 19.88 3.24
CA ASN A 229 -8.01 18.71 3.98
C ASN A 229 -7.48 19.12 5.37
N PRO A 230 -8.19 18.78 6.46
CA PRO A 230 -7.80 19.17 7.83
C PRO A 230 -6.58 18.42 8.37
N PHE A 231 -6.05 17.44 7.63
CA PHE A 231 -4.85 16.70 8.03
C PHE A 231 -3.59 17.13 7.27
N ASP A 232 -3.71 18.04 6.30
CA ASP A 232 -2.57 18.50 5.53
C ASP A 232 -1.80 19.57 6.32
N ARG A 233 -0.56 19.24 6.75
CA ARG A 233 0.33 20.16 7.46
C ARG A 233 1.53 20.58 6.61
N GLY A 234 1.45 20.41 5.29
CA GLY A 234 2.52 20.66 4.33
C GLY A 234 3.42 19.44 4.08
N LEU A 235 4.05 19.42 2.90
CA LEU A 235 4.76 18.26 2.35
C LEU A 235 5.75 17.60 3.32
N THR A 236 6.63 18.37 3.94
CA THR A 236 7.68 17.85 4.83
C THR A 236 7.12 17.22 6.09
N ARG A 237 6.14 17.88 6.73
CA ARG A 237 5.47 17.37 7.94
C ARG A 237 4.63 16.13 7.63
N ASN A 238 3.93 16.12 6.51
CA ASN A 238 3.13 14.97 6.08
C ASN A 238 4.01 13.74 5.83
N LEU A 239 5.14 13.90 5.12
CA LEU A 239 6.09 12.82 4.87
C LEU A 239 6.75 12.33 6.17
N ALA A 240 7.20 13.24 7.05
CA ALA A 240 7.82 12.88 8.32
C ALA A 240 6.83 12.12 9.23
N HIS A 241 5.59 12.60 9.33
CA HIS A 241 4.55 11.92 10.09
C HIS A 241 4.25 10.52 9.51
N PHE A 242 4.16 10.41 8.18
CA PHE A 242 3.83 9.15 7.51
C PHE A 242 4.93 8.08 7.65
N PHE A 243 6.20 8.43 7.43
CA PHE A 243 7.30 7.46 7.43
C PHE A 243 7.99 7.27 8.78
N CYS A 244 8.07 8.32 9.60
CA CYS A 244 8.82 8.27 10.87
C CYS A 244 7.91 8.08 12.09
N GLY A 245 6.59 8.08 11.93
CA GLY A 245 5.64 7.97 13.04
C GLY A 245 5.84 9.07 14.09
N TRP A 246 6.32 10.25 13.67
CA TRP A 246 6.59 11.36 14.57
C TRP A 246 5.32 11.67 15.38
N PRO A 247 5.40 11.76 16.72
CA PRO A 247 4.22 11.73 17.56
C PRO A 247 3.48 13.06 17.42
N SER A 248 2.43 13.06 16.64
CA SER A 248 1.26 13.86 16.99
C SER A 248 0.24 12.90 17.58
N GLY A 249 -0.62 13.39 18.46
CA GLY A 249 -1.57 12.54 19.17
C GLY A 249 -2.54 11.79 18.25
N SER A 250 -3.66 11.33 18.81
CA SER A 250 -4.65 10.64 17.98
C SER A 250 -5.15 11.54 16.83
N TRP A 251 -5.72 10.98 15.77
CA TRP A 251 -6.25 11.78 14.67
C TRP A 251 -7.28 12.83 15.16
N GLU A 252 -7.95 12.53 16.27
CA GLU A 252 -8.83 13.45 17.00
C GLU A 252 -8.08 14.63 17.63
N THR A 253 -6.87 14.46 18.18
CA THR A 253 -6.09 15.59 18.73
C THR A 253 -5.56 16.48 17.61
N LEU A 254 -5.08 15.87 16.51
CA LEU A 254 -4.63 16.61 15.32
C LEU A 254 -5.75 17.47 14.72
N TRP A 255 -6.98 16.97 14.78
CA TRP A 255 -8.16 17.72 14.37
C TRP A 255 -8.46 18.88 15.32
N ALA A 256 -8.39 18.65 16.63
CA ALA A 256 -8.68 19.67 17.64
C ALA A 256 -7.66 20.83 17.61
N GLU A 257 -6.37 20.54 17.40
CA GLU A 257 -5.33 21.57 17.25
C GLU A 257 -5.60 22.49 16.04
N GLU A 258 -6.07 21.94 14.93
CA GLU A 258 -6.43 22.75 13.74
C GLU A 258 -7.65 23.64 14.01
N GLU A 259 -8.62 23.14 14.80
CA GLU A 259 -9.77 23.92 15.25
C GLU A 259 -9.38 25.13 16.10
N GLU A 260 -8.40 24.96 16.99
CA GLU A 260 -7.86 26.04 17.80
C GLU A 260 -7.08 27.05 16.95
N GLU A 261 -6.28 26.59 15.98
CA GLU A 261 -5.55 27.46 15.05
C GLU A 261 -6.51 28.30 14.18
N GLU A 262 -7.53 27.70 13.57
CA GLU A 262 -8.55 28.44 12.79
C GLU A 262 -9.36 29.41 13.65
N GLY A 263 -9.72 29.01 14.88
CA GLY A 263 -10.48 29.86 15.82
C GLY A 263 -9.68 31.03 16.40
N SER A 264 -8.35 30.93 16.41
CA SER A 264 -7.42 31.96 16.91
C SER A 264 -6.97 32.97 15.85
N SER A 265 -7.22 32.70 14.57
CA SER A 265 -6.87 33.61 13.47
C SER A 265 -7.83 34.82 13.49
N PRO A 266 -7.33 36.06 13.70
CA PRO A 266 -8.21 37.23 13.74
C PRO A 266 -8.89 37.40 12.38
N ALA A 267 -10.23 37.52 12.41
CA ALA A 267 -11.01 37.89 11.24
C ALA A 267 -10.45 39.20 10.67
N VAL A 268 -9.84 39.12 9.49
CA VAL A 268 -9.41 40.29 8.70
C VAL A 268 -10.59 40.86 7.95
#